data_AF-A0A969E1C8-F1
#
_entry.id   AF-A0A969E1C8-F1
#
_cell.length_a   1.000
_cell.length_b   1.000
_cell.length_c   1.000
_cell.angle_alpha   90.00
_cell.angle_beta   90.00
_cell.angle_gamma   90.00
#
_symmetry.space_group_name_H-M   'P 1'
#
loop_
_entity.id
_entity.type
_entity.pdbx_description
1 polymer ?
#
loop_
_entity_poly.entity_id
_entity_poly.type
_entity_poly.pdbx_seq_one_letter_code
_entity_poly.pdbx_strand_id
1 'polypeptide(L)'
;MIREEFPPSGSQYEGGLSDGWQYQIKFSGSNLQASLDMVRAFLSEEGYADVPLPKTSDELLHFRLPIKKNQILLFGDNGYVHNPIKILFSPTENRPKTLILCIFDEKQVNHLLRFHGKIT
;
A
#
# COMPACT_ATOMS: atom_id res chain seq x y z
N MET A 1 15.48 3.52 -8.04
CA MET A 1 14.06 3.71 -7.68
C MET A 1 13.33 2.41 -7.92
N ILE A 2 12.40 2.02 -7.04
CA ILE A 2 11.62 0.77 -7.16
C ILE A 2 10.93 0.66 -8.53
N ARG A 3 10.43 1.77 -9.09
CA ARG A 3 9.75 1.75 -10.40
C ARG A 3 10.67 1.38 -11.56
N GLU A 4 11.96 1.69 -11.45
CA GLU A 4 12.97 1.38 -12.47
C GLU A 4 13.55 -0.01 -12.27
N GLU A 5 13.95 -0.31 -11.04
CA GLU A 5 14.58 -1.56 -10.64
C GLU A 5 13.82 -2.12 -9.43
N PHE A 6 12.88 -3.01 -9.72
CA PHE A 6 12.04 -3.59 -8.69
C PHE A 6 12.85 -4.57 -7.83
N PRO A 7 12.73 -4.53 -6.48
CA PRO A 7 13.54 -5.41 -5.64
C PRO A 7 13.25 -6.88 -5.93
N PRO A 8 14.29 -7.74 -6.06
CA PRO A 8 14.11 -9.15 -6.40
C PRO A 8 13.37 -9.93 -5.31
N SER A 9 12.86 -11.11 -5.65
CA SER A 9 12.14 -11.96 -4.70
C SER A 9 12.98 -12.33 -3.48
N GLY A 10 12.40 -12.22 -2.28
CA GLY A 10 13.06 -12.49 -1.00
C GLY A 10 14.00 -11.39 -0.53
N SER A 11 14.14 -10.29 -1.27
CA SER A 11 15.00 -9.18 -0.87
C SER A 11 14.30 -8.21 0.08
N GLN A 12 15.11 -7.53 0.88
CA GLN A 12 14.67 -6.41 1.70
C GLN A 12 15.23 -5.10 1.14
N TYR A 13 14.42 -4.06 1.15
CA TYR A 13 14.79 -2.72 0.68
C TYR A 13 14.11 -1.66 1.54
N GLU A 14 14.89 -0.75 2.12
CA GLU A 14 14.42 0.32 3.04
C GLU A 14 13.49 -0.20 4.17
N GLY A 15 13.73 -1.42 4.65
CA GLY A 15 12.91 -2.08 5.68
C GLY A 15 11.58 -2.69 5.20
N GLY A 16 11.30 -2.62 3.90
CA GLY A 16 10.25 -3.38 3.23
C GLY A 16 10.75 -4.73 2.69
N LEU A 17 9.81 -5.58 2.29
CA LEU A 17 10.05 -6.93 1.76
C LEU A 17 9.45 -7.04 0.35
N SER A 18 10.18 -7.66 -0.58
CA SER A 18 9.69 -7.99 -1.92
C SER A 18 9.52 -9.50 -2.11
N ASP A 19 8.42 -9.91 -2.72
CA ASP A 19 8.22 -11.28 -3.22
C ASP A 19 8.60 -11.43 -4.72
N GLY A 20 9.08 -10.35 -5.35
CA GLY A 20 9.45 -10.29 -6.76
C GLY A 20 8.39 -9.70 -7.68
N TRP A 21 7.16 -9.50 -7.21
CA TRP A 21 6.11 -8.77 -7.96
C TRP A 21 5.31 -7.79 -7.08
N GLN A 22 5.41 -7.92 -5.75
CA GLN A 22 4.87 -7.02 -4.75
C GLN A 22 5.97 -6.68 -3.74
N TYR A 23 6.17 -5.40 -3.53
CA TYR A 23 6.96 -4.83 -2.46
C TYR A 23 6.03 -4.29 -1.37
N GLN A 24 6.32 -4.61 -0.11
CA GLN A 24 5.50 -4.20 1.02
C GLN A 24 6.34 -3.55 2.12
N ILE A 25 5.90 -2.40 2.62
CA ILE A 25 6.53 -1.65 3.71
C ILE A 25 5.48 -1.05 4.65
N LYS A 26 5.84 -0.84 5.92
CA LYS A 26 4.98 -0.24 6.94
C LYS A 26 5.45 1.17 7.31
N PHE A 27 4.49 2.08 7.47
CA PHE A 27 4.70 3.45 7.92
C PHE A 27 3.90 3.72 9.19
N SER A 28 4.58 4.23 10.23
CA SER A 28 3.98 4.50 11.54
C SER A 28 4.44 5.86 12.09
N GLY A 29 3.73 6.92 11.71
CA GLY A 29 3.89 8.26 12.25
C GLY A 29 3.15 8.50 13.57
N SER A 30 3.18 9.75 14.04
CA SER A 30 2.50 10.19 15.27
C SER A 30 0.97 10.17 15.14
N ASN A 31 0.44 10.34 13.93
CA ASN A 31 -0.97 10.26 13.57
C ASN A 31 -1.13 9.78 12.12
N LEU A 32 -2.37 9.58 11.66
CA LEU A 32 -2.65 9.07 10.32
C LEU A 32 -2.13 10.00 9.20
N GLN A 33 -2.23 11.32 9.39
CA GLN A 33 -1.72 12.30 8.41
C GLN A 33 -0.19 12.18 8.30
N ALA A 34 0.52 12.09 9.42
CA ALA A 34 1.97 11.91 9.41
C ALA A 34 2.39 10.64 8.67
N SER A 35 1.67 9.53 8.86
CA SER A 35 1.93 8.29 8.11
C SER A 35 1.64 8.43 6.62
N LEU A 36 0.56 9.13 6.25
CA LEU A 36 0.25 9.42 4.85
C LEU A 36 1.34 10.29 4.22
N ASP A 37 1.85 11.29 4.93
CA ASP A 37 2.92 12.17 4.45
C ASP A 37 4.22 11.38 4.21
N MET A 38 4.56 10.43 5.10
CA MET A 38 5.69 9.51 4.90
C MET A 38 5.50 8.63 3.65
N VAL A 39 4.30 8.08 3.44
CA VAL A 39 3.98 7.29 2.23
C VAL A 39 4.15 8.14 0.97
N ARG A 40 3.68 9.40 0.98
CA ARG A 40 3.79 10.31 -0.17
C ARG A 40 5.24 10.66 -0.48
N ALA A 41 6.05 10.94 0.55
CA ALA A 41 7.48 11.19 0.39
C ALA A 41 8.19 9.99 -0.24
N PHE A 42 7.97 8.79 0.33
CA PHE A 42 8.55 7.55 -0.19
C PHE A 42 8.15 7.29 -1.65
N LEU A 43 6.85 7.38 -1.97
CA LEU A 43 6.37 7.19 -3.35
C LEU A 43 6.99 8.22 -4.31
N SER A 44 7.15 9.46 -3.89
CA SER A 44 7.79 10.48 -4.72
C SER A 44 9.26 10.16 -5.00
N GLU A 45 10.01 9.71 -4.00
CA GLU A 45 11.41 9.31 -4.12
C GLU A 45 11.59 8.05 -4.98
N GLU A 46 10.64 7.12 -4.90
CA GLU A 46 10.66 5.85 -5.62
C GLU A 46 10.06 5.90 -7.04
N GLY A 47 9.76 7.10 -7.55
CA GLY A 47 9.34 7.33 -8.94
C GLY A 47 7.84 7.21 -9.19
N TYR A 48 7.00 7.29 -8.15
CA TYR A 48 5.53 7.20 -8.19
C TYR A 48 4.85 8.54 -7.86
N ALA A 49 5.52 9.67 -8.08
CA ALA A 49 4.98 11.01 -7.81
C ALA A 49 3.73 11.36 -8.66
N ASP A 50 3.55 10.68 -9.79
CA ASP A 50 2.42 10.81 -10.73
C ASP A 50 1.16 10.07 -10.27
N VAL A 51 1.28 9.17 -9.29
CA VAL A 51 0.13 8.42 -8.77
C VAL A 51 -0.79 9.37 -8.00
N PRO A 52 -2.10 9.42 -8.30
CA PRO A 52 -3.04 10.20 -7.51
C PRO A 52 -3.15 9.58 -6.11
N LEU A 53 -3.05 10.43 -5.09
CA LEU A 53 -3.10 10.03 -3.68
C LEU A 53 -4.13 10.88 -2.93
N PRO A 54 -4.80 10.34 -1.90
CA PRO A 54 -5.60 11.13 -0.98
C PRO A 54 -4.78 12.30 -0.42
N LYS A 55 -5.37 13.49 -0.41
CA LYS A 55 -4.69 14.71 0.03
C LYS A 55 -4.55 14.78 1.54
N THR A 56 -5.54 14.23 2.24
CA THR A 56 -5.64 14.30 3.70
C THR A 56 -5.95 12.92 4.28
N SER A 57 -5.67 12.77 5.58
CA SER A 57 -6.08 11.60 6.35
C SER A 57 -7.60 11.39 6.33
N ASP A 58 -8.39 12.47 6.26
CA ASP A 58 -9.84 12.39 6.22
C ASP A 58 -10.33 11.82 4.88
N GLU A 59 -9.74 12.24 3.76
CA GLU A 59 -9.98 11.62 2.45
C GLU A 59 -9.62 10.12 2.49
N LEU A 60 -8.47 9.78 3.08
CA LEU A 60 -8.04 8.39 3.18
C LEU A 60 -9.01 7.53 4.01
N LEU A 61 -9.59 8.09 5.09
CA LEU A 61 -10.55 7.39 5.95
C LEU A 61 -11.83 6.98 5.23
N HIS A 62 -12.22 7.63 4.12
CA HIS A 62 -13.36 7.20 3.32
C HIS A 62 -13.15 5.83 2.64
N PHE A 63 -11.90 5.40 2.49
CA PHE A 63 -11.55 4.08 1.96
C PHE A 63 -11.48 3.00 3.05
N ARG A 64 -11.74 3.35 4.31
CA ARG A 64 -11.71 2.40 5.41
C ARG A 64 -12.98 1.55 5.39
N LEU A 65 -12.80 0.24 5.35
CA LEU A 65 -13.90 -0.69 5.49
C LEU A 65 -14.33 -0.78 6.96
N PRO A 66 -15.63 -0.71 7.26
CA PRO A 66 -16.11 -0.87 8.63
C PRO A 66 -15.86 -2.33 9.06
N ILE A 67 -14.86 -2.53 9.91
CA ILE A 67 -14.58 -3.84 10.51
C ILE A 67 -15.69 -4.14 11.55
N LYS A 68 -16.85 -4.61 11.10
CA LYS A 68 -17.89 -5.13 11.99
C LYS A 68 -17.51 -6.58 12.36
N LYS A 69 -17.53 -6.89 13.66
CA LYS A 69 -17.06 -8.15 14.30
C LYS A 69 -17.51 -9.47 13.64
N ASN A 70 -18.53 -9.47 12.78
CA ASN A 70 -19.12 -10.68 12.18
C ASN A 70 -19.20 -10.66 10.65
N GLN A 71 -18.62 -9.67 9.96
CA GLN A 71 -18.51 -9.71 8.49
C GLN A 71 -17.11 -10.15 8.11
N ILE A 72 -17.02 -11.33 7.47
CA ILE A 72 -15.81 -11.72 6.77
C ILE A 72 -15.64 -10.69 5.63
N LEU A 73 -14.54 -9.93 5.65
CA LEU A 73 -14.12 -9.12 4.51
C LEU A 73 -13.74 -10.07 3.37
N LEU A 74 -14.72 -10.63 2.65
CA LEU A 74 -14.44 -11.52 1.51
C LEU A 74 -13.99 -10.76 0.27
N PHE A 75 -14.28 -9.45 0.16
CA PHE A 75 -14.31 -8.77 -1.14
C PHE A 75 -13.69 -7.37 -1.20
N GLY A 76 -12.87 -6.96 -0.22
CA GLY A 76 -12.30 -5.61 -0.27
C GLY A 76 -10.98 -5.44 0.45
N ASP A 77 -10.06 -4.74 -0.21
CA ASP A 77 -8.86 -4.19 0.42
C ASP A 77 -9.29 -3.07 1.39
N ASN A 78 -8.87 -3.16 2.66
CA ASN A 78 -9.16 -2.13 3.66
C ASN A 78 -8.19 -0.95 3.51
N GLY A 79 -8.44 -0.10 2.52
CA GLY A 79 -7.62 1.08 2.24
C GLY A 79 -7.76 1.60 0.82
N TYR A 80 -6.90 2.55 0.46
CA TYR A 80 -6.85 3.16 -0.86
C TYR A 80 -6.17 2.22 -1.87
N VAL A 81 -6.79 2.02 -3.02
CA VAL A 81 -6.31 1.14 -4.08
C VAL A 81 -6.24 1.93 -5.38
N HIS A 82 -5.04 2.07 -5.93
CA HIS A 82 -4.84 2.71 -7.23
C HIS A 82 -3.60 2.09 -7.89
N ASN A 83 -3.80 1.38 -9.00
CA ASN A 83 -2.70 0.72 -9.71
C ASN A 83 -1.54 1.70 -10.00
N PRO A 84 -0.28 1.39 -9.62
CA PRO A 84 0.25 0.11 -9.14
C PRO A 84 0.40 -0.04 -7.62
N ILE A 85 -0.25 0.81 -6.83
CA ILE A 85 -0.09 0.82 -5.37
C ILE A 85 -1.37 0.46 -4.61
N LYS A 86 -1.18 0.08 -3.35
CA LYS A 86 -2.23 0.05 -2.34
C LYS A 86 -1.72 0.67 -1.04
N ILE A 87 -2.54 1.51 -0.41
CA ILE A 87 -2.29 2.06 0.93
C ILE A 87 -3.34 1.48 1.86
N LEU A 88 -2.96 0.45 2.61
CA LEU A 88 -3.86 -0.31 3.46
C LEU A 88 -3.75 0.12 4.92
N PHE A 89 -4.88 0.13 5.61
CA PHE A 89 -4.90 0.31 7.06
C PHE A 89 -4.42 -0.97 7.76
N SER A 90 -3.57 -0.83 8.78
CA SER A 90 -3.20 -1.97 9.62
C SER A 90 -4.45 -2.59 10.27
N PRO A 91 -4.65 -3.93 10.17
CA PRO A 91 -5.86 -4.59 10.68
C PRO A 91 -5.93 -4.62 12.21
N THR A 92 -4.82 -4.35 12.90
CA THR A 92 -4.71 -4.46 14.36
C THR A 92 -5.11 -3.20 15.12
N GLU A 93 -5.39 -2.08 14.43
CA GLU A 93 -5.55 -0.78 15.07
C GLU A 93 -7.01 -0.28 15.05
N ASN A 94 -7.56 0.02 16.22
CA ASN A 94 -8.86 0.69 16.36
C ASN A 94 -8.82 2.12 15.77
N ARG A 95 -7.73 2.85 16.06
CA ARG A 95 -7.41 4.16 15.45
C ARG A 95 -6.22 3.95 14.52
N PRO A 96 -6.43 3.91 13.20
CA PRO A 96 -5.39 3.57 12.26
C PRO A 96 -4.41 4.74 12.21
N LYS A 97 -3.20 4.52 12.74
CA LYS A 97 -2.05 5.39 12.52
C LYS A 97 -1.01 4.68 11.65
N THR A 98 -1.01 3.36 11.61
CA THR A 98 -0.08 2.57 10.81
C THR A 98 -0.68 2.25 9.44
N LEU A 99 0.07 2.59 8.40
CA LEU A 99 -0.25 2.29 7.01
C LEU A 99 0.69 1.21 6.47
N ILE A 100 0.16 0.36 5.62
CA ILE A 100 0.90 -0.63 4.86
C ILE A 100 0.86 -0.17 3.40
N LEU A 101 2.02 0.15 2.85
CA LEU A 101 2.16 0.43 1.42
C LEU A 101 2.51 -0.87 0.71
N CYS A 102 1.73 -1.23 -0.30
CA CYS A 102 2.05 -2.26 -1.27
C CYS A 102 2.30 -1.60 -2.63
N ILE A 103 3.42 -1.93 -3.27
CA ILE A 103 3.75 -1.51 -4.64
C ILE A 103 3.86 -2.77 -5.48
N PHE A 104 3.23 -2.78 -6.65
CA PHE A 104 3.27 -3.92 -7.55
C PHE A 104 4.12 -3.59 -8.79
N ASP A 105 4.94 -4.53 -9.23
CA ASP A 105 5.83 -4.35 -10.38
C ASP A 105 5.04 -4.37 -11.69
N GLU A 106 4.84 -3.19 -12.27
CA GLU A 106 4.12 -2.95 -13.53
C GLU A 106 4.70 -3.75 -14.71
N LYS A 107 5.97 -4.15 -14.63
CA LYS A 107 6.68 -4.89 -15.69
C LYS A 107 6.42 -6.39 -15.62
N GLN A 108 5.79 -6.88 -14.55
CA GLN A 108 5.51 -8.30 -14.39
C GLN A 108 4.42 -8.78 -15.35
N VAL A 109 4.61 -10.00 -15.86
CA VAL A 109 3.56 -10.70 -16.59
C VAL A 109 2.35 -10.85 -15.68
N ASN A 110 1.17 -10.54 -16.25
CA ASN A 110 -0.10 -10.56 -15.54
C ASN A 110 -0.17 -9.61 -14.34
N HIS A 111 0.58 -8.49 -14.35
CA HIS A 111 0.58 -7.47 -13.30
C HIS A 111 -0.82 -7.12 -12.77
N LEU A 112 -1.79 -6.83 -13.65
CA LEU A 112 -3.15 -6.49 -13.22
C LEU A 112 -3.84 -7.63 -12.45
N LEU A 113 -3.60 -8.88 -12.82
CA LEU A 113 -4.13 -10.03 -12.10
C LEU A 113 -3.45 -10.20 -10.74
N ARG A 114 -2.13 -9.95 -10.65
CA ARG A 114 -1.37 -9.95 -9.39
C ARG A 114 -1.84 -8.83 -8.46
N PHE A 115 -1.98 -7.61 -8.98
CA PHE A 115 -2.50 -6.43 -8.28
C PHE A 115 -3.87 -6.68 -7.65
N HIS A 116 -4.77 -7.36 -8.37
CA HIS A 116 -6.09 -7.72 -7.87
C HIS A 116 -6.15 -9.07 -7.11
N GLY A 117 -5.01 -9.70 -6.82
CA GLY A 117 -4.93 -10.95 -6.09
C GLY A 117 -5.63 -12.13 -6.78
N LYS A 118 -5.73 -12.10 -8.11
CA LYS A 118 -6.33 -13.18 -8.92
C LYS A 118 -5.33 -14.29 -9.23
N ILE A 119 -4.05 -13.98 -9.16
CA ILE A 119 -2.94 -14.92 -9.25
C ILE A 119 -1.85 -14.49 -8.26
N THR A 120 -1.08 -15.46 -7.79
CA THR A 120 0.11 -15.30 -6.94
C THR A 120 1.23 -16.12 -7.56
#